data_AF-A0AB36IT55-F1
#
_entry.id   AF-A0AB36IT55-F1
#
_cell.length_a   1.000
_cell.length_b   1.000
_cell.length_c   1.000
_cell.angle_alpha   90.00
_cell.angle_beta   90.00
_cell.angle_gamma   90.00
#
_symmetry.space_group_name_H-M   'P 1'
#
loop_
_entity.id
_entity.type
_entity.pdbx_description
1 polymer ?
#
loop_
_entity_poly.entity_id
_entity_poly.type
_entity_poly.pdbx_seq_one_letter_code
_entity_poly.pdbx_strand_id
1 'polypeptide(L)'
;MTTPSARGRSKPPTGREEVAAAILEAATDLFAERGPAATSIRDIAARSRVNHGLVFRHFGTKENLVGAVLDQLGANLKERLQAGSTVGVLDDALDRQMRVMARTLLDGYPAAQLQKHFPNIAALLDLVRPLHEKDTSARLAVANALALQFGWRLFAPILRSATGLDDMPEPEIREAIRTEVARMVQPH
;
A
#
# COMPACT_ATOMS: atom_id res chain seq x y z
N MET A 1 -7.24 -23.63 34.95
CA MET A 1 -6.23 -23.36 33.91
C MET A 1 -6.75 -23.91 32.59
N THR A 2 -7.25 -23.05 31.71
CA THR A 2 -7.69 -23.42 30.37
C THR A 2 -6.54 -23.17 29.39
N THR A 3 -6.08 -24.22 28.73
CA THR A 3 -5.05 -24.14 27.68
C THR A 3 -5.66 -23.45 26.45
N PRO A 4 -5.06 -22.36 25.93
CA PRO A 4 -5.56 -21.73 24.71
C PRO A 4 -5.38 -22.65 23.50
N SER A 5 -6.50 -22.91 22.83
CA SER A 5 -6.62 -23.67 21.60
C SER A 5 -5.69 -23.13 20.50
N ALA A 6 -4.88 -24.02 19.94
CA ALA A 6 -4.01 -23.74 18.80
C ALA A 6 -4.86 -23.37 17.58
N ARG A 7 -4.90 -22.08 17.23
CA ARG A 7 -5.43 -21.63 15.93
C ARG A 7 -4.73 -22.42 14.83
N GLY A 8 -5.53 -23.08 13.99
CA GLY A 8 -5.08 -24.07 13.02
C GLY A 8 -3.86 -23.63 12.24
N ARG A 9 -2.80 -24.45 12.28
CA ARG A 9 -1.65 -24.31 11.38
C ARG A 9 -2.14 -24.61 9.97
N SER A 10 -2.44 -23.56 9.21
CA SER A 10 -2.69 -23.66 7.77
C SER A 10 -1.59 -24.46 7.08
N LYS A 11 -1.97 -25.39 6.18
CA LYS A 11 -1.03 -26.22 5.43
C LYS A 11 -0.05 -25.33 4.65
N PRO A 12 1.22 -25.76 4.46
CA PRO A 12 2.16 -25.06 3.58
C PRO A 12 1.56 -24.94 2.17
N PRO A 13 1.82 -23.84 1.44
CA PRO A 13 1.40 -23.70 0.06
C PRO A 13 2.13 -24.74 -0.82
N THR A 14 1.41 -25.36 -1.75
CA THR A 14 1.95 -26.49 -2.55
C THR A 14 1.95 -26.22 -4.05
N GLY A 15 1.00 -25.42 -4.55
CA GLY A 15 0.95 -24.99 -5.95
C GLY A 15 1.89 -23.82 -6.27
N ARG A 16 2.31 -23.69 -7.54
CA ARG A 16 3.16 -22.56 -8.00
C ARG A 16 2.50 -21.21 -7.69
N GLU A 17 1.21 -21.07 -7.98
CA GLU A 17 0.46 -19.84 -7.72
C GLU A 17 0.27 -19.59 -6.22
N GLU A 18 -0.08 -20.62 -5.45
CA GLU A 18 -0.21 -20.52 -3.99
C GLU A 18 1.10 -20.09 -3.32
N VAL A 19 2.23 -20.64 -3.77
CA VAL A 19 3.57 -20.29 -3.29
C VAL A 19 3.88 -18.83 -3.64
N ALA A 20 3.63 -18.40 -4.88
CA ALA A 20 3.85 -17.01 -5.28
C ALA A 20 2.99 -16.04 -4.45
N ALA A 21 1.71 -16.34 -4.27
CA ALA A 21 0.79 -15.54 -3.47
C ALA A 21 1.22 -15.48 -1.99
N ALA A 22 1.61 -16.61 -1.40
CA ALA A 22 2.10 -16.66 -0.02
C ALA A 22 3.38 -15.84 0.17
N ILE A 23 4.29 -15.87 -0.81
CA ILE A 23 5.51 -15.04 -0.80
C ILE A 23 5.15 -13.55 -0.91
N LEU A 24 4.25 -13.17 -1.82
CA LEU A 24 3.85 -11.78 -2.01
C LEU A 24 3.15 -11.21 -0.79
N GLU A 25 2.24 -11.97 -0.16
CA GLU A 25 1.56 -11.53 1.05
C GLU A 25 2.56 -11.35 2.21
N ALA A 26 3.45 -12.32 2.41
CA ALA A 26 4.50 -12.24 3.43
C ALA A 26 5.47 -11.07 3.19
N ALA A 27 5.86 -10.82 1.93
CA ALA A 27 6.70 -9.69 1.57
C ALA A 27 5.96 -8.35 1.78
N THR A 28 4.69 -8.28 1.39
CA THR A 28 3.84 -7.10 1.60
C THR A 28 3.76 -6.74 3.07
N ASP A 29 3.49 -7.72 3.94
CA ASP A 29 3.46 -7.51 5.40
C ASP A 29 4.80 -7.00 5.91
N LEU A 30 5.90 -7.68 5.58
CA LEU A 30 7.22 -7.31 6.09
C LEU A 30 7.67 -5.92 5.59
N PHE A 31 7.36 -5.55 4.34
CA PHE A 31 7.62 -4.22 3.83
C PHE A 31 6.72 -3.17 4.51
N ALA A 32 5.46 -3.49 4.78
CA ALA A 32 4.53 -2.68 5.55
C ALA A 32 4.83 -2.64 7.06
N GLU A 33 5.69 -3.52 7.59
CA GLU A 33 6.18 -3.51 8.98
C GLU A 33 7.48 -2.71 9.14
N ARG A 34 8.48 -2.92 8.28
CA ARG A 34 9.84 -2.35 8.45
C ARG A 34 10.56 -1.94 7.16
N GLY A 35 9.90 -2.02 6.00
CA GLY A 35 10.47 -1.62 4.71
C GLY A 35 11.28 -2.72 3.99
N PRO A 36 11.49 -2.57 2.67
CA PRO A 36 12.33 -3.49 1.89
C PRO A 36 13.75 -3.63 2.42
N ALA A 37 14.49 -2.55 2.70
CA ALA A 37 15.91 -2.62 3.08
C ALA A 37 16.14 -3.49 4.31
N ALA A 38 15.30 -3.36 5.33
CA ALA A 38 15.36 -4.12 6.58
C ALA A 38 14.78 -5.56 6.49
N THR A 39 14.31 -6.00 5.33
CA THR A 39 13.69 -7.31 5.14
C THR A 39 14.55 -8.22 4.26
N SER A 40 14.97 -9.38 4.79
CA SER A 40 15.73 -10.36 4.01
C SER A 40 14.82 -11.37 3.29
N ILE A 41 15.34 -12.00 2.23
CA ILE A 41 14.64 -13.11 1.55
C ILE A 41 14.39 -14.28 2.52
N ARG A 42 15.28 -14.48 3.49
CA ARG A 42 15.11 -15.49 4.55
C ARG A 42 13.91 -15.17 5.46
N ASP A 43 13.69 -13.91 5.80
CA ASP A 43 12.54 -13.50 6.60
C ASP A 43 11.23 -13.75 5.84
N ILE A 44 11.22 -13.42 4.54
CA ILE A 44 10.06 -13.64 3.66
C ILE A 44 9.77 -15.14 3.54
N ALA A 45 10.79 -15.96 3.30
CA ALA A 45 10.66 -17.42 3.23
C ALA A 45 10.11 -18.01 4.55
N ALA A 46 10.62 -17.55 5.69
CA ALA A 46 10.14 -17.97 7.00
C ALA A 46 8.67 -17.58 7.23
N ARG A 47 8.29 -16.34 6.92
CA ARG A 47 6.92 -15.83 7.09
C ARG A 47 5.92 -16.52 6.16
N SER A 48 6.31 -16.77 4.90
CA SER A 48 5.49 -17.47 3.90
C SER A 48 5.48 -18.99 4.05
N ARG A 49 6.31 -19.55 4.94
CA ARG A 49 6.50 -20.99 5.16
C ARG A 49 6.93 -21.74 3.89
N VAL A 50 7.76 -21.10 3.07
CA VAL A 50 8.35 -21.69 1.86
C VAL A 50 9.87 -21.81 2.01
N ASN A 51 10.49 -22.66 1.19
CA ASN A 51 11.95 -22.72 1.14
C ASN A 51 12.50 -21.44 0.46
N HIS A 52 13.61 -20.90 0.98
CA HIS A 52 14.34 -19.77 0.41
C HIS A 52 14.58 -19.88 -1.11
N GLY A 53 14.91 -21.08 -1.61
CA GLY A 53 15.11 -21.31 -3.04
C GLY A 53 13.85 -21.08 -3.89
N LEU A 54 12.65 -21.25 -3.32
CA LEU A 54 11.40 -20.96 -4.02
C LEU A 54 11.20 -19.45 -4.19
N VAL A 55 11.61 -18.61 -3.23
CA VAL A 55 11.52 -17.15 -3.40
C VAL A 55 12.34 -16.70 -4.61
N PHE A 56 13.59 -17.16 -4.70
CA PHE A 56 14.47 -16.89 -5.84
C PHE A 56 13.92 -17.46 -7.15
N ARG A 57 13.37 -18.68 -7.13
CA ARG A 57 12.78 -19.29 -8.32
C ARG A 57 11.58 -18.49 -8.88
N HIS A 58 10.79 -17.88 -8.01
CA HIS A 58 9.58 -17.16 -8.41
C HIS A 58 9.84 -15.71 -8.83
N PHE A 59 10.71 -15.00 -8.09
CA PHE A 59 10.88 -13.56 -8.27
C PHE A 59 12.29 -13.18 -8.74
N GLY A 60 13.26 -14.08 -8.67
CA GLY A 60 14.65 -13.80 -9.02
C GLY A 60 15.31 -12.95 -7.94
N THR A 61 15.25 -11.63 -8.09
CA THR A 61 15.89 -10.68 -7.17
C THR A 61 14.91 -10.09 -6.15
N LYS A 62 15.45 -9.44 -5.12
CA LYS A 62 14.64 -8.73 -4.13
C LYS A 62 13.94 -7.52 -4.74
N GLU A 63 14.60 -6.84 -5.67
CA GLU A 63 14.08 -5.70 -6.43
C GLU A 63 12.85 -6.11 -7.25
N ASN A 64 12.92 -7.25 -7.93
CA ASN A 64 11.78 -7.80 -8.67
C ASN A 64 10.62 -8.15 -7.74
N LEU A 65 10.90 -8.71 -6.56
CA LEU A 65 9.87 -9.00 -5.56
C LEU A 65 9.23 -7.70 -5.03
N VAL A 66 10.02 -6.65 -4.79
CA VAL A 66 9.50 -5.32 -4.43
C VAL A 66 8.56 -4.81 -5.53
N GLY A 67 8.98 -4.84 -6.79
CA GLY A 67 8.12 -4.45 -7.92
C GLY A 67 6.82 -5.25 -7.98
N ALA A 68 6.89 -6.58 -7.82
CA ALA A 68 5.71 -7.45 -7.82
C ALA A 68 4.74 -7.14 -6.66
N VAL A 69 5.25 -6.79 -5.47
CA VAL A 69 4.42 -6.33 -4.35
C VAL A 69 3.71 -5.02 -4.69
N LEU A 70 4.43 -4.04 -5.25
CA LEU A 70 3.85 -2.75 -5.64
C LEU A 70 2.76 -2.89 -6.70
N ASP A 71 2.99 -3.75 -7.69
CA ASP A 71 2.03 -4.08 -8.73
C ASP A 71 0.78 -4.76 -8.15
N GLN A 72 0.95 -5.75 -7.26
CA GLN A 72 -0.18 -6.44 -6.61
C GLN A 72 -1.05 -5.47 -5.81
N LEU A 73 -0.43 -4.60 -5.00
CA LEU A 73 -1.16 -3.63 -4.20
C LEU A 73 -1.89 -2.59 -5.07
N GLY A 74 -1.26 -2.14 -6.16
CA GLY A 74 -1.89 -1.26 -7.14
C GLY A 74 -3.10 -1.91 -7.81
N ALA A 75 -2.98 -3.18 -8.22
CA ALA A 75 -4.07 -3.94 -8.81
C ALA A 75 -5.21 -4.15 -7.82
N ASN A 76 -4.92 -4.56 -6.59
CA ASN A 76 -5.93 -4.77 -5.55
C ASN A 76 -6.70 -3.49 -5.23
N LEU A 77 -6.00 -2.35 -5.20
CA LEU A 77 -6.64 -1.06 -4.96
C LEU A 77 -7.55 -0.65 -6.13
N LYS A 78 -7.13 -0.88 -7.38
CA LYS A 78 -7.99 -0.69 -8.56
C LYS A 78 -9.26 -1.54 -8.47
N GLU A 79 -9.13 -2.82 -8.15
CA GLU A 79 -10.28 -3.73 -8.03
C GLU A 79 -11.28 -3.24 -6.98
N ARG A 80 -10.80 -2.77 -5.81
CA ARG A 80 -11.65 -2.24 -4.75
C ARG A 80 -12.39 -0.97 -5.14
N LEU A 81 -11.72 -0.07 -5.87
CA LEU A 81 -12.34 1.13 -6.44
C LEU A 81 -13.47 0.75 -7.41
N GLN A 82 -13.21 -0.20 -8.31
CA GLN A 82 -14.19 -0.65 -9.31
C GLN A 82 -15.36 -1.43 -8.70
N ALA A 83 -15.11 -2.16 -7.62
CA ALA A 83 -16.13 -2.92 -6.90
C ALA A 83 -17.05 -2.03 -6.03
N GLY A 84 -16.79 -0.72 -5.92
CA GLY A 84 -17.56 0.16 -5.04
C GLY A 84 -17.45 -0.24 -3.56
N SER A 85 -16.25 -0.67 -3.14
CA SER A 85 -16.00 -1.11 -1.76
C SER A 85 -16.36 -0.01 -0.75
N THR A 86 -16.68 -0.40 0.48
CA THR A 86 -16.94 0.56 1.55
C THR A 86 -15.71 1.45 1.81
N VAL A 87 -15.95 2.67 2.29
CA VAL A 87 -14.90 3.66 2.55
C VAL A 87 -13.80 3.09 3.45
N GLY A 88 -14.15 2.40 4.55
CA GLY A 88 -13.15 1.80 5.45
C GLY A 88 -12.28 0.75 4.77
N VAL A 89 -12.85 -0.10 3.92
CA VAL A 89 -12.10 -1.14 3.18
C VAL A 89 -11.16 -0.52 2.15
N LEU A 90 -11.60 0.56 1.50
CA LEU A 90 -10.77 1.32 0.57
C LEU A 90 -9.62 2.03 1.30
N ASP A 91 -9.93 2.67 2.43
CA ASP A 91 -8.96 3.37 3.27
C ASP A 91 -7.87 2.42 3.77
N ASP A 92 -8.21 1.21 4.22
CA ASP A 92 -7.24 0.22 4.69
C ASP A 92 -6.32 -0.28 3.55
N ALA A 93 -6.87 -0.45 2.34
CA ALA A 93 -6.10 -0.83 1.18
C ALA A 93 -5.15 0.30 0.71
N LEU A 94 -5.65 1.54 0.69
CA LEU A 94 -4.85 2.74 0.44
C LEU A 94 -3.73 2.88 1.49
N ASP A 95 -4.07 2.71 2.76
CA ASP A 95 -3.17 2.76 3.90
C ASP A 95 -1.98 1.80 3.69
N ARG A 96 -2.27 0.53 3.38
CA ARG A 96 -1.25 -0.49 3.14
C ARG A 96 -0.39 -0.16 1.92
N GLN A 97 -1.01 0.20 0.79
CA GLN A 97 -0.29 0.56 -0.45
C GLN A 97 0.66 1.74 -0.25
N MET A 98 0.16 2.84 0.33
CA MET A 98 0.96 4.04 0.54
C MET A 98 2.09 3.80 1.55
N ARG A 99 1.87 2.97 2.58
CA ARG A 99 2.91 2.63 3.57
C ARG A 99 4.07 1.87 2.92
N VAL A 100 3.77 0.87 2.09
CA VAL A 100 4.80 0.11 1.36
C VAL A 100 5.52 1.01 0.35
N MET A 101 4.79 1.84 -0.41
CA MET A 101 5.37 2.79 -1.35
C MET A 101 6.33 3.76 -0.65
N ALA A 102 5.88 4.39 0.44
CA ALA A 102 6.66 5.39 1.16
C ALA A 102 7.97 4.81 1.69
N ARG A 103 7.95 3.61 2.27
CA ARG A 103 9.17 2.96 2.75
C ARG A 103 10.09 2.49 1.64
N THR A 104 9.52 2.00 0.54
CA THR A 104 10.32 1.67 -0.66
C THR A 104 11.09 2.90 -1.15
N LEU A 105 10.44 4.07 -1.19
CA LEU A 105 11.08 5.34 -1.57
C LEU A 105 12.14 5.76 -0.54
N LEU A 106 11.85 5.70 0.76
CA LEU A 106 12.79 6.07 1.83
C LEU A 106 14.01 5.15 1.89
N ASP A 107 13.85 3.88 1.53
CA ASP A 107 14.94 2.90 1.43
C ASP A 107 15.79 3.09 0.15
N GLY A 108 15.50 4.09 -0.67
CA GLY A 108 16.26 4.42 -1.87
C GLY A 108 16.00 3.49 -3.07
N TYR A 109 14.96 2.66 -3.02
CA TYR A 109 14.58 1.85 -4.17
C TYR A 109 13.97 2.73 -5.27
N PRO A 110 14.30 2.49 -6.55
CA PRO A 110 13.74 3.26 -7.66
C PRO A 110 12.30 2.82 -7.95
N ALA A 111 11.36 3.15 -7.06
CA ALA A 111 9.98 2.66 -7.10
C ALA A 111 9.30 2.90 -8.46
N ALA A 112 9.55 4.06 -9.11
CA ALA A 112 9.02 4.38 -10.44
C ALA A 112 9.58 3.50 -11.57
N GLN A 113 10.74 2.87 -11.38
CA GLN A 113 11.30 1.90 -12.32
C GLN A 113 10.78 0.47 -12.04
N LEU A 114 10.50 0.18 -10.76
CA LEU A 114 10.03 -1.12 -10.30
C LEU A 114 8.53 -1.33 -10.57
N GLN A 115 7.71 -0.30 -10.31
CA GLN A 115 6.30 -0.28 -10.64
C GLN A 115 6.11 0.43 -11.98
N LYS A 116 6.01 -0.36 -13.05
CA LYS A 116 5.85 0.18 -14.42
C LYS A 116 4.42 0.63 -14.72
N HIS A 117 3.45 0.15 -13.95
CA HIS A 117 2.04 0.45 -14.14
C HIS A 117 1.43 0.93 -12.82
N PHE A 118 0.65 2.01 -12.90
CA PHE A 118 -0.07 2.59 -11.77
C PHE A 118 -1.59 2.43 -11.96
N PRO A 119 -2.11 1.18 -11.95
CA PRO A 119 -3.50 0.89 -12.30
C PRO A 119 -4.51 1.57 -11.37
N ASN A 120 -4.18 1.73 -10.09
CA ASN A 120 -4.98 2.46 -9.12
C ASN A 120 -5.04 3.97 -9.43
N ILE A 121 -3.94 4.57 -9.86
CA ILE A 121 -3.90 5.99 -10.24
C ILE A 121 -4.66 6.22 -11.54
N ALA A 122 -4.54 5.30 -12.51
CA ALA A 122 -5.34 5.34 -13.72
C ALA A 122 -6.84 5.28 -13.40
N ALA A 123 -7.26 4.37 -12.53
CA ALA A 123 -8.65 4.27 -12.10
C ALA A 123 -9.13 5.54 -11.37
N LEU A 124 -8.30 6.15 -10.53
CA LEU A 124 -8.64 7.42 -9.88
C LEU A 124 -8.75 8.57 -10.89
N LEU A 125 -7.85 8.64 -11.88
CA LEU A 125 -7.94 9.62 -12.95
C LEU A 125 -9.21 9.45 -13.79
N ASP A 126 -9.65 8.22 -14.05
CA ASP A 126 -10.90 7.97 -14.76
C ASP A 126 -12.12 8.49 -14.00
N LEU A 127 -12.07 8.52 -12.66
CA LEU A 127 -13.11 9.11 -11.82
C LEU A 127 -13.05 10.64 -11.76
N VAL A 128 -11.85 11.22 -11.75
CA VAL A 128 -11.66 12.67 -11.54
C VAL A 128 -11.70 13.47 -12.85
N ARG A 129 -11.25 12.91 -13.98
CA ARG A 129 -11.24 13.58 -15.28
C ARG A 129 -12.59 14.20 -15.68
N PRO A 130 -13.74 13.52 -15.51
CA PRO A 130 -15.04 14.10 -15.86
C PRO A 130 -15.42 15.34 -15.04
N LEU A 131 -14.77 15.58 -13.91
CA LEU A 131 -15.04 16.72 -13.03
C LEU A 131 -14.28 17.98 -13.45
N HIS A 132 -13.35 17.90 -14.40
CA HIS A 132 -12.46 19.00 -14.78
C HIS A 132 -12.54 19.28 -16.28
N GLU A 133 -12.45 20.56 -16.66
CA GLU A 133 -12.42 20.95 -18.09
C GLU A 133 -11.16 20.50 -18.82
N LYS A 134 -10.02 20.40 -18.11
CA LYS A 134 -8.71 20.06 -18.67
C LYS A 134 -8.13 18.82 -17.99
N ASP A 135 -7.57 17.89 -18.77
CA ASP A 135 -6.89 16.69 -18.25
C ASP A 135 -5.71 17.06 -17.32
N THR A 136 -4.99 18.14 -17.61
CA THR A 136 -3.91 18.64 -16.74
C THR A 136 -4.43 19.04 -15.35
N SER A 137 -5.60 19.67 -15.28
CA SER A 137 -6.21 20.07 -14.00
C SER A 137 -6.60 18.84 -13.17
N ALA A 138 -7.23 17.84 -13.78
CA ALA A 138 -7.55 16.57 -13.12
C ALA A 138 -6.30 15.85 -12.61
N ARG A 139 -5.22 15.81 -13.40
CA ARG A 139 -3.94 15.21 -13.00
C ARG A 139 -3.29 15.93 -11.83
N LEU A 140 -3.28 17.26 -11.85
CA LEU A 140 -2.74 18.07 -10.76
C LEU A 140 -3.56 17.88 -9.47
N ALA A 141 -4.88 17.86 -9.58
CA ALA A 141 -5.78 17.60 -8.47
C ALA A 141 -5.50 16.24 -7.81
N VAL A 142 -5.39 15.18 -8.61
CA VAL A 142 -5.02 13.84 -8.12
C VAL A 142 -3.62 13.83 -7.51
N ALA A 143 -2.64 14.46 -8.14
CA ALA A 143 -1.27 14.52 -7.61
C ALA A 143 -1.21 15.24 -6.26
N ASN A 144 -1.91 16.36 -6.11
CA ASN A 144 -1.99 17.13 -4.87
C ASN A 144 -2.68 16.32 -3.76
N ALA A 145 -3.80 15.66 -4.08
CA ALA A 145 -4.50 14.79 -3.14
C ALA A 145 -3.61 13.63 -2.63
N LEU A 146 -2.81 13.03 -3.51
CA LEU A 146 -1.85 11.97 -3.12
C LEU A 146 -0.70 12.54 -2.30
N ALA A 147 -0.18 13.72 -2.66
CA ALA A 147 0.90 14.38 -1.92
C ALA A 147 0.47 14.72 -0.48
N LEU A 148 -0.74 15.25 -0.30
CA LEU A 148 -1.31 15.52 1.03
C LEU A 148 -1.40 14.23 1.87
N GLN A 149 -1.90 13.14 1.28
CA GLN A 149 -2.00 11.84 1.96
C GLN A 149 -0.63 11.29 2.33
N PHE A 150 0.37 11.35 1.44
CA PHE A 150 1.75 10.96 1.77
C PHE A 150 2.31 11.83 2.90
N GLY A 151 2.06 13.14 2.86
CA GLY A 151 2.50 14.09 3.87
C GLY A 151 2.00 13.71 5.26
N TRP A 152 0.68 13.57 5.42
CA TRP A 152 0.10 13.14 6.70
C TRP A 152 0.59 11.77 7.14
N ARG A 153 0.80 10.85 6.20
CA ARG A 153 1.20 9.48 6.53
C ARG A 153 2.65 9.33 6.96
N LEU A 154 3.54 10.12 6.37
CA LEU A 154 4.97 10.12 6.70
C LEU A 154 5.29 11.02 7.90
N PHE A 155 4.56 12.12 8.04
CA PHE A 155 4.87 13.17 9.00
C PHE A 155 3.82 13.33 10.10
N ALA A 156 2.81 12.44 10.22
CA ALA A 156 1.75 12.55 11.23
C ALA A 156 2.26 12.84 12.66
N PRO A 157 3.26 12.12 13.20
CA PRO A 157 3.72 12.37 14.57
C PRO A 157 4.24 13.79 14.78
N ILE A 158 5.05 14.30 13.84
CA ILE A 158 5.59 15.66 13.92
C ILE A 158 4.52 16.71 13.60
N LEU A 159 3.64 16.46 12.64
CA LEU A 159 2.56 17.38 12.29
C LEU A 159 1.60 17.55 13.46
N ARG A 160 1.22 16.47 14.16
CA ARG A 160 0.37 16.57 15.35
C ARG A 160 1.02 17.39 16.45
N SER A 161 2.24 17.02 16.80
CA SER A 161 2.98 17.70 17.86
C SER A 161 3.24 19.17 17.55
N ALA A 162 3.62 19.49 16.31
CA ALA A 162 3.92 20.85 15.89
C ALA A 162 2.68 21.75 15.75
N THR A 163 1.49 21.16 15.58
CA THR A 163 0.23 21.90 15.41
C THR A 163 -0.70 21.83 16.61
N GLY A 164 -0.33 21.12 17.68
CA GLY A 164 -1.13 20.96 18.88
C GLY A 164 -2.33 20.01 18.71
N LEU A 165 -2.21 19.01 17.83
CA LEU A 165 -3.25 17.99 17.56
C LEU A 165 -2.98 16.66 18.26
N ASP A 166 -2.10 16.62 19.27
CA ASP A 166 -1.69 15.38 19.95
C ASP A 166 -2.86 14.64 20.62
N ASP A 167 -3.82 15.39 21.17
CA ASP A 167 -5.00 14.85 21.86
C ASP A 167 -6.16 14.52 20.90
N MET A 168 -6.04 14.90 19.63
CA MET A 168 -7.11 14.69 18.66
C MET A 168 -7.17 13.20 18.25
N PRO A 169 -8.35 12.54 18.33
CA PRO A 169 -8.49 11.14 17.97
C PRO A 169 -8.10 10.84 16.52
N GLU A 170 -7.41 9.71 16.30
CA GLU A 170 -7.01 9.22 14.97
C GLU A 170 -8.16 9.20 13.94
N PRO A 171 -9.39 8.75 14.27
CA PRO A 171 -10.50 8.73 13.31
C PRO A 171 -10.92 10.13 12.87
N GLU A 172 -10.83 11.12 13.75
CA GLU A 172 -11.21 12.50 13.46
C GLU A 172 -10.22 13.15 12.49
N ILE A 173 -8.92 12.95 12.71
CA ILE A 173 -7.87 13.38 11.79
C ILE A 173 -8.04 12.71 10.42
N ARG A 174 -8.34 11.40 10.40
CA ARG A 174 -8.56 10.67 9.14
C ARG A 174 -9.75 11.23 8.36
N GLU A 175 -10.85 11.55 9.03
CA GLU A 175 -12.03 12.17 8.41
C GLU A 175 -11.69 13.57 7.83
N ALA A 176 -10.95 14.38 8.60
CA ALA A 176 -10.54 15.71 8.15
C ALA A 176 -9.64 15.64 6.90
N ILE A 177 -8.67 14.73 6.88
CA ILE A 177 -7.80 14.49 5.71
C ILE A 177 -8.64 14.01 4.52
N ARG A 178 -9.58 13.08 4.74
CA ARG A 178 -10.44 12.58 3.66
C ARG A 178 -11.30 13.69 3.06
N THR A 179 -11.87 14.53 3.90
CA THR A 179 -12.66 15.70 3.49
C THR A 179 -11.81 16.66 2.66
N GLU A 180 -10.58 16.93 3.09
CA GLU A 180 -9.67 17.80 2.34
C GLU A 180 -9.26 17.19 0.99
N VAL A 181 -8.95 15.90 0.96
CA VAL A 181 -8.67 15.16 -0.29
C VAL A 181 -9.87 15.23 -1.24
N ALA A 182 -11.09 15.06 -0.73
CA ALA A 182 -12.30 15.16 -1.52
C ALA A 182 -12.50 16.57 -2.10
N ARG A 183 -12.15 17.62 -1.35
CA ARG A 183 -12.15 19.01 -1.86
C ARG A 183 -11.11 19.21 -2.96
N MET A 184 -9.89 18.70 -2.78
CA MET A 184 -8.80 18.86 -3.74
C MET A 184 -9.10 18.26 -5.12
N VAL A 185 -9.96 17.24 -5.20
CA VAL A 185 -10.33 16.61 -6.47
C VAL A 185 -11.52 17.26 -7.17
N GLN A 186 -12.25 18.16 -6.50
CA GLN A 186 -13.30 18.96 -7.14
C GLN A 186 -12.69 20.06 -8.03
N PRO A 187 -13.41 20.51 -9.08
CA PRO A 187 -13.03 21.71 -9.80
C PRO A 187 -13.07 22.93 -8.88
N HIS A 188 -12.12 23.85 -9.09
CA HIS A 188 -12.07 25.15 -8.42
C HIS A 188 -12.88 26.21 -9.16
#